data_AF-A0A7R9UAW8-F1
#
_entry.id   AF-A0A7R9UAW8-F1
#
_cell.length_a   1.000
_cell.length_b   1.000
_cell.length_c   1.000
_cell.angle_alpha   90.00
_cell.angle_beta   90.00
_cell.angle_gamma   90.00
#
_symmetry.space_group_name_H-M   'P 1'
#
loop_
_entity.id
_entity.type
_entity.pdbx_description
1 polymer ?
#
loop_
_entity_poly.entity_id
_entity_poly.type
_entity_poly.pdbx_seq_one_letter_code
_entity_poly.pdbx_strand_id
1 'polypeptide(L)'
;MTSVHVYALLGSERRQLVKHVEQVCKTAGVKQVAVTPKKLQLKELKSDAFGLDASLVILCHYNEGRVLITDRDGMYNDFLVVASKNAGGNVLLVVSGVDTSDGELANTSFVDSLVWEGAQNAVGEIHTQRRLLTWNGSPSSFHKEHILKAVQGQLEPLQLPHSVLEHSSLAQPKKGFLCAIL
;
A
#
# COMPACT_ATOMS: atom_id res chain seq x y z
N MET A 1 12.42 -12.35 12.07
CA MET A 1 13.23 -12.19 10.83
C MET A 1 12.50 -11.18 9.98
N THR A 2 13.13 -10.07 9.58
CA THR A 2 12.42 -9.00 8.84
C THR A 2 12.08 -9.44 7.42
N SER A 3 10.80 -9.57 7.14
CA SER A 3 10.23 -9.97 5.85
C SER A 3 9.49 -8.78 5.24
N VAL A 4 9.74 -8.49 3.97
CA VAL A 4 9.02 -7.44 3.23
C VAL A 4 8.25 -8.09 2.10
N HIS A 5 6.95 -7.82 2.02
CA HIS A 5 6.11 -8.33 0.94
C HIS A 5 5.77 -7.19 -0.01
N VAL A 6 6.18 -7.33 -1.27
CA VAL A 6 5.94 -6.33 -2.32
C VAL A 6 4.86 -6.85 -3.26
N TYR A 7 3.74 -6.15 -3.29
CA TYR A 7 2.64 -6.37 -4.21
C TYR A 7 2.71 -5.30 -5.29
N ALA A 8 2.55 -5.69 -6.54
CA ALA A 8 2.57 -4.73 -7.64
C ALA A 8 1.42 -5.02 -8.60
N LEU A 9 0.80 -4.01 -9.19
CA LEU A 9 -0.24 -4.20 -10.21
C LEU A 9 0.36 -4.00 -11.62
N LEU A 10 -0.36 -4.46 -12.66
CA LEU A 10 0.10 -4.81 -14.03
C LEU A 10 1.03 -3.80 -14.76
N GLY A 11 1.78 -4.28 -15.78
CA GLY A 11 2.60 -3.48 -16.70
C GLY A 11 4.02 -4.04 -16.94
N SER A 12 4.70 -3.64 -18.03
CA SER A 12 6.13 -3.97 -18.27
C SER A 12 7.06 -3.14 -17.37
N GLU A 13 6.67 -1.90 -17.09
CA GLU A 13 7.31 -0.92 -16.20
C GLU A 13 7.28 -1.37 -14.73
N ARG A 14 6.34 -2.25 -14.38
CA ARG A 14 6.23 -2.93 -13.09
C ARG A 14 7.51 -3.63 -12.63
N ARG A 15 8.23 -4.27 -13.57
CA ARG A 15 9.47 -5.01 -13.22
C ARG A 15 10.55 -4.08 -12.73
N GLN A 16 10.61 -2.86 -13.27
CA GLN A 16 11.59 -1.87 -12.86
C GLN A 16 11.22 -1.29 -11.49
N LEU A 17 9.94 -1.00 -11.27
CA LEU A 17 9.42 -0.57 -9.96
C LEU A 17 9.74 -1.55 -8.84
N VAL A 18 9.39 -2.83 -9.04
CA VAL A 18 9.68 -3.89 -8.06
C VAL A 18 11.18 -4.00 -7.83
N LYS A 19 12.00 -3.98 -8.88
CA LYS A 19 13.47 -4.02 -8.75
C LYS A 19 14.02 -2.87 -7.91
N HIS A 20 13.48 -1.66 -8.07
CA HIS A 20 13.89 -0.52 -7.25
C HIS A 20 13.54 -0.76 -5.77
N VAL A 21 12.30 -1.17 -5.47
CA VAL A 21 11.88 -1.47 -4.09
C VAL A 21 12.70 -2.61 -3.48
N GLU A 22 12.92 -3.69 -4.23
CA GLU A 22 13.79 -4.80 -3.81
C GLU A 22 15.21 -4.31 -3.52
N GLN A 23 15.78 -3.47 -4.37
CA GLN A 23 17.12 -2.93 -4.19
C GLN A 23 17.20 -2.08 -2.91
N VAL A 24 16.20 -1.25 -2.65
CA VAL A 24 16.12 -0.46 -1.41
C VAL A 24 16.04 -1.37 -0.18
N CYS A 25 15.18 -2.39 -0.23
CA CYS A 25 15.06 -3.36 0.86
C CYS A 25 16.37 -4.15 1.09
N LYS A 26 17.06 -4.54 0.02
CA LYS A 26 18.36 -5.22 0.10
C LYS A 26 19.43 -4.32 0.73
N THR A 27 19.50 -3.05 0.33
CA THR A 27 20.41 -2.07 0.97
C THR A 27 20.08 -1.84 2.45
N ALA A 28 18.82 -2.04 2.83
CA ALA A 28 18.35 -1.98 4.21
C ALA A 28 18.63 -3.26 5.03
N GLY A 29 19.26 -4.29 4.45
CA GLY A 29 19.54 -5.56 5.13
C GLY A 29 18.33 -6.47 5.30
N VAL A 30 17.25 -6.25 4.53
CA VAL A 30 16.08 -7.12 4.52
C VAL A 30 16.47 -8.50 3.98
N LYS A 31 16.29 -9.53 4.82
CA LYS A 31 16.73 -10.90 4.50
C LYS A 31 15.80 -11.61 3.52
N GLN A 32 14.53 -11.20 3.46
CA GLN A 32 13.54 -11.80 2.57
C GLN A 32 12.63 -10.72 1.98
N VAL A 33 12.67 -10.58 0.66
CA VAL A 33 11.71 -9.76 -0.09
C VAL A 33 10.87 -10.71 -0.92
N ALA A 34 9.60 -10.87 -0.55
CA ALA A 34 8.65 -11.67 -1.29
C ALA A 34 7.91 -10.76 -2.28
N VAL A 35 8.20 -10.91 -3.57
CA VAL A 35 7.45 -10.22 -4.62
C VAL A 35 6.29 -11.11 -5.03
N THR A 36 5.07 -10.59 -4.94
CA THR A 36 3.90 -11.30 -5.46
C THR A 36 3.54 -10.73 -6.84
N PRO A 37 3.93 -11.41 -7.95
CA PRO A 37 3.69 -10.95 -9.31
C PRO A 37 2.21 -11.04 -9.74
N LYS A 38 1.30 -11.48 -8.88
CA LYS A 38 0.01 -11.98 -9.35
C LYS A 38 -0.91 -10.85 -9.80
N LYS A 39 -1.50 -11.07 -10.98
CA LYS A 39 -2.79 -10.53 -11.44
C LYS A 39 -3.95 -10.99 -10.55
N LEU A 40 -3.67 -11.59 -9.38
CA LEU A 40 -4.70 -12.10 -8.48
C LEU A 40 -5.44 -10.89 -7.97
N GLN A 41 -6.58 -10.65 -8.63
CA GLN A 41 -7.85 -10.44 -7.99
C GLN A 41 -7.64 -10.02 -6.55
N LEU A 42 -7.43 -8.73 -6.32
CA LEU A 42 -7.59 -8.15 -5.00
C LEU A 42 -8.96 -8.59 -4.39
N LYS A 43 -9.94 -8.93 -5.25
CA LYS A 43 -11.21 -9.62 -4.92
C LYS A 43 -11.10 -11.03 -4.30
N GLU A 44 -9.98 -11.73 -4.47
CA GLU A 44 -9.70 -13.07 -3.89
C GLU A 44 -8.73 -12.98 -2.70
N LEU A 45 -8.40 -11.79 -2.22
CA LEU A 45 -7.60 -11.61 -1.01
C LEU A 45 -8.37 -12.12 0.20
N LYS A 46 -8.07 -13.37 0.57
CA LYS A 46 -8.45 -13.92 1.86
C LYS A 46 -7.49 -13.43 2.93
N SER A 47 -7.91 -13.46 4.19
CA SER A 47 -7.10 -13.01 5.33
C SER A 47 -5.75 -13.74 5.46
N ASP A 48 -5.66 -14.96 4.90
CA ASP A 48 -4.49 -15.84 4.86
C ASP A 48 -3.63 -15.69 3.58
N ALA A 49 -3.99 -14.76 2.67
CA ALA A 49 -3.28 -14.58 1.40
C ALA A 49 -1.90 -13.93 1.54
N PHE A 50 -1.64 -13.29 2.68
CA PHE A 50 -0.33 -12.82 3.08
C PHE A 50 0.22 -13.88 4.04
N GLY A 51 1.37 -14.47 3.73
CA GLY A 51 2.03 -15.37 4.69
C GLY A 51 2.11 -14.69 6.05
N LEU A 52 1.84 -15.45 7.12
CA LEU A 52 1.43 -14.98 8.45
C LEU A 52 2.37 -13.99 9.18
N ASP A 53 3.52 -13.63 8.59
CA ASP A 53 4.63 -12.98 9.30
C ASP A 53 5.28 -11.81 8.53
N ALA A 54 4.56 -11.09 7.66
CA ALA A 54 5.12 -9.95 6.93
C ALA A 54 5.43 -8.78 7.89
N SER A 55 6.70 -8.37 8.01
CA SER A 55 7.09 -7.22 8.84
C SER A 55 6.73 -5.87 8.21
N LEU A 56 6.61 -5.83 6.88
CA LEU A 56 6.20 -4.67 6.08
C LEU A 56 5.51 -5.17 4.81
N VAL A 57 4.39 -4.56 4.46
CA VAL A 57 3.72 -4.76 3.16
C VAL A 57 3.84 -3.49 2.34
N ILE A 58 4.30 -3.61 1.10
CA ILE A 58 4.39 -2.50 0.14
C ILE A 58 3.48 -2.82 -1.04
N LEU A 59 2.49 -1.95 -1.29
CA LEU A 59 1.71 -1.98 -2.52
C LEU A 59 2.30 -0.98 -3.52
N CYS A 60 2.60 -1.46 -4.71
CA CYS A 60 3.18 -0.69 -5.80
C CYS A 60 2.18 -0.60 -6.95
N HIS A 61 1.93 0.62 -7.40
CA HIS A 61 1.05 0.93 -8.53
C HIS A 61 1.82 1.80 -9.53
N TYR A 62 1.69 1.53 -10.82
CA TYR A 62 2.28 2.38 -11.87
C TYR A 62 1.19 3.28 -12.44
N ASN A 63 1.44 4.58 -12.51
CA ASN A 63 0.51 5.56 -13.04
C ASN A 63 0.54 5.57 -14.58
N GLU A 64 -0.41 4.87 -15.19
CA GLU A 64 -0.64 4.88 -16.65
C GLU A 64 -1.63 5.98 -17.09
N GLY A 65 -1.81 7.03 -16.27
CA GLY A 65 -2.78 8.11 -16.49
C GLY A 65 -4.16 7.87 -15.85
N ARG A 66 -4.37 6.70 -15.23
CA ARG A 66 -5.55 6.39 -14.40
C ARG A 66 -5.10 5.59 -13.18
N VAL A 67 -5.06 6.23 -12.02
CA VAL A 67 -4.64 5.62 -10.76
C VAL A 67 -5.83 5.54 -9.82
N LEU A 68 -6.13 4.31 -9.39
CA LEU A 68 -7.08 4.02 -8.32
C LEU A 68 -6.28 3.38 -7.20
N ILE A 69 -6.23 4.03 -6.05
CA ILE A 69 -5.51 3.57 -4.84
C ILE A 69 -6.52 3.24 -3.74
N THR A 70 -7.68 3.88 -3.78
CA THR A 70 -8.88 3.53 -3.01
C THR A 70 -10.09 3.80 -3.91
N ASP A 71 -11.07 2.92 -3.91
CA ASP A 71 -12.21 3.04 -4.81
C ASP A 71 -13.53 2.63 -4.12
N ARG A 72 -14.64 2.95 -4.78
CA ARG A 72 -15.98 2.50 -4.37
C ARG A 72 -16.19 0.99 -4.58
N ASP A 73 -15.41 0.40 -5.49
CA ASP A 73 -15.48 -1.02 -5.80
C ASP A 73 -14.83 -1.90 -4.72
N GLY A 74 -14.20 -1.27 -3.72
CA GLY A 74 -13.71 -1.88 -2.49
C GLY A 74 -12.43 -2.68 -2.65
N MET A 75 -11.90 -2.77 -3.86
CA MET A 75 -10.87 -3.73 -4.21
C MET A 75 -9.52 -3.38 -3.55
N TYR A 76 -9.09 -2.13 -3.64
CA TYR A 76 -7.90 -1.66 -2.95
C TYR A 76 -8.10 -1.54 -1.44
N ASN A 77 -9.34 -1.27 -1.03
CA ASN A 77 -9.70 -1.12 0.39
C ASN A 77 -9.55 -2.47 1.11
N ASP A 78 -10.02 -3.55 0.49
CA ASP A 78 -9.87 -4.92 0.99
C ASP A 78 -8.38 -5.30 1.13
N PHE A 79 -7.53 -4.92 0.17
CA PHE A 79 -6.09 -5.10 0.31
C PHE A 79 -5.52 -4.35 1.52
N LEU A 80 -5.86 -3.06 1.66
CA LEU A 80 -5.37 -2.25 2.77
C LEU A 80 -5.78 -2.83 4.12
N VAL A 81 -7.02 -3.32 4.24
CA VAL A 81 -7.51 -3.98 5.45
C VAL A 81 -6.69 -5.23 5.77
N VAL A 82 -6.51 -6.12 4.81
CA VAL A 82 -5.79 -7.38 5.04
C VAL A 82 -4.29 -7.16 5.25
N ALA A 83 -3.68 -6.25 4.49
CA ALA A 83 -2.27 -5.88 4.64
C ALA A 83 -2.01 -5.25 6.01
N SER A 84 -2.85 -4.31 6.44
CA SER A 84 -2.74 -3.68 7.76
C SER A 84 -2.94 -4.68 8.89
N LYS A 85 -3.87 -5.64 8.75
CA LYS A 85 -4.04 -6.71 9.74
C LYS A 85 -2.80 -7.60 9.86
N ASN A 86 -2.21 -7.99 8.73
CA ASN A 86 -1.06 -8.91 8.72
C ASN A 86 0.26 -8.24 9.14
N ALA A 87 0.47 -6.98 8.76
CA ALA A 87 1.71 -6.25 9.05
C ALA A 87 1.60 -5.35 10.29
N GLY A 88 0.55 -5.47 11.10
CA GLY A 88 0.32 -4.60 12.26
C GLY A 88 0.25 -3.10 11.90
N GLY A 89 -0.35 -2.78 10.75
CA GLY A 89 -0.42 -1.42 10.20
C GLY A 89 0.87 -0.94 9.52
N ASN A 90 1.92 -1.77 9.43
CA ASN A 90 3.14 -1.41 8.71
C ASN A 90 2.97 -1.62 7.20
N VAL A 91 2.25 -0.70 6.56
CA VAL A 91 1.93 -0.73 5.14
C VAL A 91 2.43 0.55 4.47
N LEU A 92 3.06 0.41 3.29
CA LEU A 92 3.41 1.52 2.41
C LEU A 92 2.70 1.39 1.06
N LEU A 93 2.30 2.52 0.50
CA LEU A 93 1.80 2.65 -0.86
C LEU A 93 2.84 3.39 -1.70
N VAL A 94 3.14 2.85 -2.87
CA VAL A 94 4.08 3.42 -3.83
C VAL A 94 3.35 3.61 -5.14
N VAL A 95 3.33 4.84 -5.65
CA VAL A 95 2.83 5.16 -6.99
C VAL A 95 3.98 5.67 -7.84
N SER A 96 4.38 4.90 -8.84
CA SER A 96 5.43 5.30 -9.76
C SER A 96 4.88 5.92 -11.05
N GLY A 97 5.73 6.64 -11.80
CA GLY A 97 5.30 7.40 -12.99
C GLY A 97 4.75 8.78 -12.62
N VAL A 98 5.07 9.25 -11.42
CA VAL A 98 4.69 10.57 -10.90
C VAL A 98 5.93 11.23 -10.32
N ASP A 99 6.35 12.36 -10.89
CA ASP A 99 7.52 13.10 -10.40
C ASP A 99 7.28 13.59 -8.97
N THR A 100 8.34 13.65 -8.16
CA THR A 100 8.26 14.09 -6.76
C THR A 100 9.47 14.94 -6.44
N SER A 101 9.24 16.04 -5.73
CA SER A 101 10.30 16.96 -5.34
C SER A 101 11.28 16.30 -4.38
N ASP A 102 12.54 16.72 -4.43
CA ASP A 102 13.53 16.28 -3.45
C ASP A 102 13.12 16.71 -2.04
N GLY A 103 13.20 15.77 -1.09
CA GLY A 103 12.76 15.99 0.30
C GLY A 103 11.27 15.76 0.54
N GLU A 104 10.50 15.41 -0.49
CA GLU A 104 9.09 15.00 -0.35
C GLU A 104 8.94 13.49 -0.51
N LEU A 105 7.92 12.92 0.14
CA LEU A 105 7.56 11.51 -0.04
C LEU A 105 6.60 11.33 -1.21
N ALA A 106 5.72 12.30 -1.47
CA ALA A 106 4.73 12.20 -2.51
C ALA A 106 4.48 13.57 -3.14
N ASN A 107 4.08 13.58 -4.41
CA ASN A 107 3.66 14.76 -5.13
C ASN A 107 2.31 15.26 -4.60
N THR A 108 2.33 16.39 -3.89
CA THR A 108 1.12 16.96 -3.28
C THR A 108 0.04 17.28 -4.30
N SER A 109 0.39 17.87 -5.45
CA SER A 109 -0.57 18.20 -6.50
C SER A 109 -1.26 16.96 -7.07
N PHE A 110 -0.54 15.85 -7.19
CA PHE A 110 -1.11 14.56 -7.59
C PHE A 110 -2.02 13.98 -6.51
N VAL A 111 -1.66 14.10 -5.23
CA VAL A 111 -2.52 13.67 -4.12
C VAL A 111 -3.82 14.47 -4.11
N ASP A 112 -3.72 15.79 -4.26
CA ASP A 112 -4.88 16.67 -4.30
C ASP A 112 -5.81 16.34 -5.46
N SER A 113 -5.28 16.04 -6.66
CA SER A 113 -6.14 15.63 -7.78
C SER A 113 -6.84 14.29 -7.52
N LEU A 114 -6.17 13.31 -6.89
CA LEU A 114 -6.82 12.05 -6.50
C LEU A 114 -7.94 12.26 -5.48
N VAL A 115 -7.75 13.18 -4.53
CA VAL A 115 -8.75 13.50 -3.51
C VAL A 115 -9.94 14.24 -4.13
N TRP A 116 -9.70 15.34 -4.83
CA TRP A 116 -10.76 16.25 -5.28
C TRP A 116 -11.43 15.82 -6.59
N GLU A 117 -10.66 15.34 -7.56
CA GLU A 117 -11.17 14.93 -8.87
C GLU A 117 -11.47 13.43 -8.90
N GLY A 118 -10.62 12.63 -8.26
CA GLY A 118 -10.76 11.18 -8.16
C GLY A 118 -11.73 10.71 -7.08
N ALA A 119 -12.17 11.60 -6.18
CA ALA A 119 -12.97 11.28 -5.00
C ALA A 119 -12.34 10.20 -4.10
N GLN A 120 -11.00 10.15 -4.03
CA GLN A 120 -10.23 9.17 -3.27
C GLN A 120 -9.74 9.76 -1.93
N ASN A 121 -10.67 10.21 -1.07
CA ASN A 121 -10.35 10.90 0.19
C ASN A 121 -9.36 10.15 1.08
N ALA A 122 -9.45 8.82 1.11
CA ALA A 122 -8.54 7.96 1.85
C ALA A 122 -7.07 8.14 1.44
N VAL A 123 -6.78 8.46 0.19
CA VAL A 123 -5.40 8.72 -0.29
C VAL A 123 -4.81 9.93 0.43
N GLY A 124 -5.60 10.98 0.67
CA GLY A 124 -5.19 12.14 1.45
C GLY A 124 -4.82 11.76 2.88
N GLU A 125 -5.65 10.97 3.56
CA GLU A 125 -5.39 10.50 4.92
C GLU A 125 -4.13 9.60 4.99
N ILE A 126 -3.94 8.71 4.02
CA ILE A 126 -2.76 7.85 3.91
C ILE A 126 -1.50 8.70 3.65
N HIS A 127 -1.62 9.74 2.84
CA HIS A 127 -0.54 10.71 2.59
C HIS A 127 -0.17 11.48 3.87
N THR A 128 -1.14 12.01 4.62
CA THR A 128 -0.90 12.69 5.91
C THR A 128 -0.20 11.80 6.92
N GLN A 129 -0.50 10.49 6.91
CA GLN A 129 0.17 9.48 7.74
C GLN A 129 1.55 9.06 7.21
N ARG A 130 2.05 9.73 6.17
CA ARG A 130 3.35 9.48 5.52
C ARG A 130 3.46 8.05 5.00
N ARG A 131 2.36 7.50 4.49
CA ARG A 131 2.26 6.13 3.96
C ARG A 131 2.17 6.04 2.46
N LEU A 132 2.05 7.17 1.77
CA LEU A 132 2.09 7.26 0.31
C LEU A 132 3.44 7.80 -0.15
N LEU A 133 4.05 7.09 -1.10
CA LEU A 133 5.28 7.45 -1.76
C LEU A 133 5.04 7.60 -3.27
N THR A 134 5.61 8.62 -3.90
CA THR A 134 5.58 8.74 -5.37
C THR A 134 6.97 8.98 -5.95
N TRP A 135 7.25 8.47 -7.14
CA TRP A 135 8.47 8.80 -7.89
C TRP A 135 8.34 8.46 -9.37
N ASN A 136 9.16 9.10 -10.20
CA ASN A 136 9.30 8.76 -11.60
C ASN A 136 10.67 8.15 -11.87
N GLY A 137 10.71 6.99 -12.53
CA GLY A 137 11.94 6.22 -12.67
C GLY A 137 12.39 5.56 -11.36
N SER A 138 13.10 6.28 -10.49
CA SER A 138 13.78 5.71 -9.31
C SER A 138 13.54 6.50 -8.01
N PRO A 139 13.50 5.85 -6.84
CA PRO A 139 13.33 6.54 -5.55
C PRO A 139 14.53 7.42 -5.21
N SER A 140 14.27 8.64 -4.74
CA SER A 140 15.27 9.54 -4.16
C SER A 140 15.86 9.00 -2.84
N SER A 141 16.92 9.62 -2.33
CA SER A 141 17.51 9.25 -1.03
C SER A 141 16.51 9.36 0.13
N PHE A 142 15.62 10.35 0.07
CA PHE A 142 14.58 10.56 1.08
C PHE A 142 13.57 9.40 1.12
N HIS A 143 13.15 8.90 -0.05
CA HIS A 143 12.30 7.71 -0.14
C HIS A 143 12.99 6.47 0.44
N LYS A 144 14.27 6.29 0.15
CA LYS A 144 15.05 5.14 0.63
C LYS A 144 15.16 5.15 2.15
N GLU A 145 15.45 6.32 2.74
CA GLU A 145 15.50 6.48 4.19
C GLU A 145 14.13 6.19 4.84
N HIS A 146 13.05 6.65 4.22
CA HIS A 146 11.70 6.41 4.73
C HIS A 146 11.30 4.93 4.68
N ILE A 147 11.63 4.22 3.59
CA ILE A 147 11.42 2.78 3.48
C ILE A 147 12.26 2.04 4.54
N LEU A 148 13.49 2.49 4.81
CA LEU A 148 14.34 1.91 5.87
C LEU A 148 13.69 2.07 7.25
N LYS A 149 13.15 3.25 7.57
CA LYS A 149 12.39 3.49 8.81
C LYS A 149 11.20 2.54 8.94
N ALA A 150 10.47 2.31 7.85
CA ALA A 150 9.35 1.35 7.81
C ALA A 150 9.82 -0.09 8.09
N VAL A 151 10.90 -0.54 7.44
CA VAL A 151 11.50 -1.86 7.64
C VAL A 151 11.95 -2.08 9.09
N GLN A 152 12.42 -1.02 9.74
CA GLN A 152 12.88 -1.03 11.13
C GLN A 152 11.74 -0.90 12.16
N GLY A 153 10.48 -0.78 11.71
CA GLY A 153 9.33 -0.60 12.59
C GLY A 153 9.29 0.76 13.29
N GLN A 154 9.92 1.78 12.71
CA GLN A 154 10.03 3.13 13.29
C GLN A 154 8.89 4.07 12.86
N LEU A 155 7.93 3.58 12.07
CA LEU A 155 6.78 4.37 11.64
C LEU A 155 5.53 3.97 12.42
N GLU A 156 4.77 4.95 12.90
CA GLU A 156 3.48 4.75 13.59
C GLU A 156 2.50 3.95 12.74
N PRO A 157 1.89 2.85 13.21
CA PRO A 157 1.00 2.01 12.42
C PRO A 157 -0.05 2.79 11.63
N LEU A 158 -0.26 2.42 10.36
CA LEU A 158 -1.29 3.01 9.51
C LEU A 158 -2.67 2.84 10.17
N GLN A 159 -3.29 3.96 10.51
CA GLN A 159 -4.69 4.02 10.88
C GLN A 159 -5.50 4.01 9.59
N LEU A 160 -6.27 2.96 9.36
CA LEU A 160 -7.05 2.83 8.14
C LEU A 160 -8.10 3.96 8.06
N PRO A 161 -8.16 4.70 6.95
CA PRO A 161 -9.18 5.72 6.73
C PRO A 161 -10.59 5.16 6.91
N HIS A 162 -11.53 5.98 7.41
CA HIS A 162 -12.91 5.51 7.61
C HIS A 162 -13.55 5.04 6.30
N SER A 163 -13.31 5.77 5.21
CA SER A 163 -13.81 5.43 3.87
C SER A 163 -13.25 4.11 3.34
N VAL A 164 -12.03 3.70 3.73
CA VAL A 164 -11.49 2.37 3.43
C VAL A 164 -12.30 1.28 4.15
N LEU A 165 -12.66 1.51 5.41
CA LEU A 165 -13.46 0.56 6.20
C LEU A 165 -14.91 0.49 5.71
N GLU A 166 -15.52 1.62 5.35
CA GLU A 166 -16.89 1.68 4.86
C GLU A 166 -17.07 0.95 3.53
N HIS A 167 -16.10 1.12 2.62
CA HIS A 167 -16.14 0.58 1.27
C HIS A 167 -15.37 -0.74 1.12
N SER A 168 -14.83 -1.30 2.20
CA SER A 168 -14.25 -2.64 2.20
C SER A 168 -15.34 -3.69 2.46
N SER A 169 -15.34 -4.75 1.67
CA SER A 169 -16.18 -5.93 1.90
C SER A 169 -15.72 -6.75 3.11
N LEU A 170 -14.44 -6.60 3.49
CA LEU A 170 -13.78 -7.34 4.55
C LEU A 170 -13.76 -6.62 5.91
N ALA A 171 -13.93 -5.30 5.93
CA ALA A 171 -13.95 -4.51 7.16
C ALA A 171 -15.29 -4.56 7.91
N GLN A 172 -16.39 -4.87 7.22
CA GLN A 172 -17.70 -4.95 7.85
C GLN A 172 -17.89 -6.30 8.55
N PRO A 173 -18.31 -6.33 9.83
CA PRO A 173 -18.73 -7.58 10.46
C PRO A 173 -19.90 -8.15 9.66
N LYS A 174 -19.86 -9.45 9.32
CA LYS A 174 -20.98 -10.13 8.67
C LYS A 174 -22.24 -9.87 9.50
N LYS A 175 -23.13 -9.00 9.03
CA LYS A 175 -24.50 -8.87 9.56
C LYS A 175 -25.20 -10.21 9.29
N GLY A 176 -25.09 -11.15 10.23
CA GLY A 176 -25.58 -12.50 9.99
C GLY A 176 -25.12 -13.53 11.00
N PHE A 177 -25.18 -13.21 12.29
CA PHE A 177 -25.53 -14.17 13.34
C PHE A 177 -26.34 -13.38 14.38
N LEU A 178 -27.59 -13.10 14.04
CA LEU A 178 -28.61 -12.89 15.05
C LEU A 178 -28.67 -14.21 15.83
N CYS A 179 -28.08 -14.19 17.01
CA CYS A 179 -28.26 -15.21 18.02
C CYS A 179 -29.75 -15.19 18.38
N ALA A 180 -30.51 -16.14 17.83
CA ALA A 180 -31.83 -16.45 18.34
C ALA A 180 -31.64 -17.07 19.72
N ILE A 181 -31.69 -16.24 20.76
CA ILE A 181 -31.93 -16.68 22.13
C ILE A 181 -32.84 -15.64 22.78
N LEU A 182 -34.16 -15.83 22.63
CA LEU A 182 -35.10 -16.27 23.65
C LEU A 182 -36.52 -16.28 23.07
#